data_AF-A0A812XPQ1-F1
#
_entry.id   AF-A0A812XPQ1-F1
#
_cell.length_a   1.000
_cell.length_b   1.000
_cell.length_c   1.000
_cell.angle_alpha   90.00
_cell.angle_beta   90.00
_cell.angle_gamma   90.00
#
_symmetry.space_group_name_H-M   'P 1'
#
loop_
_entity.id
_entity.type
_entity.pdbx_description
1 polymer ?
#
loop_
_entity_poly.entity_id
_entity_poly.type
_entity_poly.pdbx_seq_one_letter_code
_entity_poly.pdbx_strand_id
1 'polypeptide(L)'
;MFAAGLASIVGLATYAYSYNLSRFKFDAKLRQESRYHYQDMRIELWKLFREDVRDVFELTRANMDNYMVVGVLIIASVMNFMAVGYPTFPMEPPWLVVIWNNSVFSCVIFGMVGVWLAMHGSISATSASTKILTQAVRPPVASLVEVSYGMVQQEDYEAGGPSR
;
A
#
# COMPACT_ATOMS: atom_id res chain seq x y z
N MET A 1 -58.71 -48.08 -4.96
CA MET A 1 -58.20 -47.10 -5.95
C MET A 1 -57.57 -45.84 -5.32
N PHE A 2 -57.79 -45.52 -4.04
CA PHE A 2 -57.23 -44.30 -3.41
C PHE A 2 -55.73 -44.36 -3.04
N ALA A 3 -55.13 -45.54 -2.85
CA ALA A 3 -53.73 -45.68 -2.44
C ALA A 3 -52.71 -45.34 -3.55
N ALA A 4 -53.04 -45.60 -4.82
CA ALA A 4 -52.16 -45.32 -5.96
C ALA A 4 -52.06 -43.82 -6.29
N GLY A 5 -53.15 -43.07 -6.11
CA GLY A 5 -53.17 -41.62 -6.28
C GLY A 5 -52.33 -40.89 -5.22
N LEU A 6 -52.42 -41.32 -3.95
CA LEU A 6 -51.61 -40.75 -2.86
C LEU A 6 -50.11 -41.02 -3.04
N ALA A 7 -49.71 -42.22 -3.48
CA ALA A 7 -48.29 -42.51 -3.76
C ALA A 7 -47.72 -41.64 -4.90
N SER A 8 -48.51 -41.36 -5.93
CA SER A 8 -48.11 -40.47 -7.02
C SER A 8 -47.96 -39.00 -6.58
N ILE A 9 -48.83 -38.53 -5.68
CA ILE A 9 -48.79 -37.18 -5.12
C ILE A 9 -47.61 -37.02 -4.14
N VAL A 10 -47.34 -38.03 -3.31
CA VAL A 10 -46.19 -38.05 -2.39
C VAL A 10 -44.87 -38.08 -3.17
N GLY A 11 -44.78 -38.85 -4.25
CA GLY A 11 -43.61 -38.89 -5.15
C GLY A 11 -43.36 -37.57 -5.90
N LEU A 12 -44.44 -36.92 -6.37
CA LEU A 12 -44.35 -35.60 -6.99
C LEU A 12 -43.98 -34.49 -5.98
N ALA A 13 -44.51 -34.57 -4.76
CA ALA A 13 -44.18 -33.62 -3.68
C ALA A 13 -42.72 -33.75 -3.22
N THR A 14 -42.20 -34.98 -3.09
CA THR A 14 -40.78 -35.21 -2.77
C THR A 14 -39.85 -34.77 -3.91
N TYR A 15 -40.24 -35.00 -5.16
CA TYR A 15 -39.50 -34.53 -6.33
C TYR A 15 -39.47 -32.98 -6.39
N ALA A 16 -40.62 -32.32 -6.21
CA ALA A 16 -40.70 -30.86 -6.20
C ALA A 16 -39.90 -30.23 -5.05
N TYR A 17 -39.96 -30.82 -3.86
CA TYR A 17 -39.16 -30.39 -2.71
C TYR A 17 -37.66 -30.55 -2.94
N SER A 18 -37.22 -31.74 -3.41
CA SER A 18 -35.80 -31.99 -3.68
C SER A 18 -35.25 -31.10 -4.80
N TYR A 19 -36.05 -30.80 -5.82
CA TYR A 19 -35.71 -29.85 -6.87
C TYR A 19 -35.52 -28.43 -6.32
N ASN A 20 -36.49 -27.90 -5.56
CA ASN A 20 -36.39 -26.57 -4.95
C ASN A 20 -35.21 -26.45 -3.97
N LEU A 21 -34.99 -27.49 -3.15
CA LEU A 21 -33.84 -27.56 -2.25
C LEU A 21 -32.52 -27.54 -3.02
N SER A 22 -32.41 -28.29 -4.12
CA SER A 22 -31.19 -28.32 -4.94
C SER A 22 -30.88 -26.96 -5.58
N ARG A 23 -31.92 -26.25 -6.04
CA ARG A 23 -31.80 -24.91 -6.61
C ARG A 23 -31.42 -23.88 -5.55
N PHE A 24 -32.02 -23.96 -4.37
CA PHE A 24 -31.63 -23.12 -3.23
C PHE A 24 -30.16 -23.31 -2.87
N LYS A 25 -29.70 -24.58 -2.77
CA LYS A 25 -28.29 -24.90 -2.49
C LYS A 25 -27.36 -24.34 -3.56
N PHE A 26 -27.75 -24.41 -4.83
CA PHE A 26 -26.98 -23.87 -5.95
C PHE A 26 -26.88 -22.33 -5.87
N ASP A 27 -28.00 -21.63 -5.70
CA ASP A 27 -28.04 -20.17 -5.59
C ASP A 27 -27.31 -19.67 -4.33
N ALA A 28 -27.39 -20.43 -3.24
CA ALA A 28 -26.65 -20.16 -2.01
C ALA A 28 -25.14 -20.26 -2.23
N LYS A 29 -24.68 -21.31 -2.94
CA LYS A 29 -23.27 -21.48 -3.29
C LYS A 29 -22.76 -20.33 -4.17
N LEU A 30 -23.51 -19.96 -5.21
CA LEU A 30 -23.15 -18.83 -6.09
C LEU A 30 -23.06 -17.50 -5.33
N ARG A 31 -23.99 -17.25 -4.38
CA ARG A 31 -23.93 -16.06 -3.52
C ARG A 31 -22.68 -16.05 -2.64
N GLN A 32 -22.29 -17.21 -2.10
CA GLN A 32 -21.09 -17.33 -1.28
C GLN A 32 -19.82 -17.09 -2.12
N GLU A 33 -19.72 -17.71 -3.30
CA GLU A 33 -18.61 -17.49 -4.25
C GLU A 33 -18.50 -16.02 -4.67
N SER A 34 -19.62 -15.39 -5.01
CA SER A 34 -19.66 -13.96 -5.35
C SER A 34 -19.09 -13.10 -4.22
N ARG A 35 -19.46 -13.35 -2.96
CA ARG A 35 -18.94 -12.63 -1.80
C ARG A 35 -17.44 -12.83 -1.59
N TYR A 36 -16.94 -14.04 -1.77
CA TYR A 36 -15.50 -14.30 -1.72
C TYR A 36 -14.75 -13.51 -2.79
N HIS A 37 -15.26 -13.48 -4.03
CA HIS A 37 -14.66 -12.67 -5.09
C HIS A 37 -14.63 -11.16 -4.75
N TYR A 38 -15.69 -10.62 -4.13
CA TYR A 38 -15.67 -9.23 -3.66
C TYR A 38 -14.65 -8.99 -2.54
N GLN A 39 -14.47 -9.95 -1.63
CA GLN A 39 -13.45 -9.86 -0.58
C GLN A 39 -12.03 -9.92 -1.18
N ASP A 40 -11.79 -10.81 -2.14
CA ASP A 40 -10.53 -10.92 -2.87
C ASP A 40 -10.21 -9.61 -3.61
N MET A 41 -11.18 -9.04 -4.33
CA MET A 41 -11.02 -7.74 -4.99
C MET A 41 -10.66 -6.62 -4.00
N ARG A 42 -11.28 -6.61 -2.81
CA ARG A 42 -10.93 -5.64 -1.76
C ARG A 42 -9.49 -5.86 -1.29
N ILE A 43 -9.08 -7.10 -1.04
CA ILE A 43 -7.71 -7.42 -0.61
C ILE A 43 -6.68 -6.95 -1.66
N GLU A 44 -6.92 -7.22 -2.94
CA GLU A 44 -6.04 -6.76 -4.03
C GLU A 44 -5.97 -5.23 -4.12
N LEU A 45 -7.10 -4.54 -3.96
CA LEU A 45 -7.10 -3.07 -3.90
C LEU A 45 -6.23 -2.53 -2.75
N TRP A 46 -6.28 -3.16 -1.58
CA TRP A 46 -5.44 -2.77 -0.45
C TRP A 46 -3.97 -3.12 -0.63
N LYS A 47 -3.65 -4.20 -1.35
CA LYS A 47 -2.26 -4.48 -1.74
C LYS A 47 -1.72 -3.36 -2.64
N LEU A 48 -2.52 -2.93 -3.63
CA LEU A 48 -2.17 -1.83 -4.53
C LEU A 48 -1.89 -0.53 -3.75
N PHE A 49 -2.74 -0.17 -2.79
CA PHE A 49 -2.50 1.02 -1.96
C PHE A 49 -1.23 0.93 -1.12
N ARG A 50 -0.85 -0.28 -0.66
CA ARG A 50 0.39 -0.47 0.11
C ARG A 50 1.63 -0.39 -0.78
N GLU A 51 1.52 -0.82 -2.03
CA GLU A 51 2.56 -0.69 -3.04
C GLU A 51 2.78 0.77 -3.42
N ASP A 52 1.70 1.50 -3.74
CA ASP A 52 1.76 2.93 -4.06
C ASP A 52 2.41 3.77 -2.95
N VAL A 53 2.05 3.50 -1.69
CA VAL A 53 2.72 4.13 -0.53
C VAL A 53 4.22 3.83 -0.53
N ARG A 54 4.65 2.60 -0.81
CA ARG A 54 6.08 2.27 -0.85
C ARG A 54 6.79 2.99 -1.98
N ASP A 55 6.20 2.99 -3.17
CA ASP A 55 6.79 3.56 -4.38
C ASP A 55 7.00 5.08 -4.24
N VAL A 56 6.02 5.81 -3.69
CA VAL A 56 6.13 7.26 -3.46
C VAL A 56 7.25 7.60 -2.46
N PHE A 57 7.37 6.83 -1.38
CA PHE A 57 8.43 7.05 -0.38
C PHE A 57 9.79 6.57 -0.88
N GLU A 58 9.83 5.53 -1.71
CA GLU A 58 11.06 5.04 -2.34
C GLU A 58 11.60 6.06 -3.35
N LEU A 59 10.75 6.64 -4.19
CA LEU A 59 11.14 7.72 -5.10
C LEU A 59 11.69 8.93 -4.32
N THR A 60 11.04 9.29 -3.22
CA THR A 60 11.52 10.39 -2.36
C THR A 60 12.89 10.06 -1.77
N ARG A 61 13.08 8.85 -1.26
CA ARG A 61 14.36 8.39 -0.71
C ARG A 61 15.47 8.41 -1.78
N ALA A 62 15.21 7.86 -2.96
CA ALA A 62 16.15 7.84 -4.07
C ALA A 62 16.61 9.24 -4.48
N ASN A 63 15.68 10.20 -4.52
CA ASN A 63 16.02 11.60 -4.78
C ASN A 63 16.87 12.23 -3.67
N MET A 64 16.56 11.97 -2.39
CA MET A 64 17.37 12.44 -1.27
C MET A 64 18.78 11.84 -1.28
N ASP A 65 18.91 10.56 -1.60
CA ASP A 65 20.20 9.89 -1.69
C ASP A 65 21.03 10.46 -2.85
N ASN A 66 20.40 10.78 -3.99
CA ASN A 66 21.07 11.50 -5.09
C ASN A 66 21.57 12.90 -4.66
N TYR A 67 20.77 13.66 -3.92
CA TYR A 67 21.21 14.95 -3.38
C TYR A 67 22.37 14.82 -2.39
N MET A 68 22.37 13.76 -1.58
CA MET A 68 23.48 13.46 -0.67
C MET A 68 24.77 13.18 -1.46
N VAL A 69 24.72 12.37 -2.52
CA VAL A 69 25.88 12.08 -3.38
C VAL A 69 26.43 13.35 -4.02
N VAL A 70 25.57 14.18 -4.62
CA VAL A 70 25.98 15.46 -5.21
C VAL A 70 26.59 16.39 -4.17
N GLY A 71 25.97 16.49 -2.98
CA GLY A 71 26.48 17.28 -1.88
C GLY A 71 27.87 16.84 -1.42
N VAL A 72 28.10 15.52 -1.30
CA VAL A 72 29.42 14.97 -0.94
C VAL A 72 30.46 15.23 -2.02
N LEU A 73 30.11 15.13 -3.31
CA LEU A 73 31.03 15.44 -4.41
C LEU A 73 31.46 16.92 -4.42
N ILE A 74 30.54 17.84 -4.13
CA ILE A 74 30.86 19.27 -3.98
C ILE A 74 31.84 19.46 -2.82
N ILE A 75 31.56 18.88 -1.65
CA ILE A 75 32.46 18.97 -0.49
C ILE A 75 33.84 18.40 -0.84
N ALA A 76 33.90 17.21 -1.43
CA ALA A 76 35.16 16.56 -1.80
C ALA A 76 35.98 17.42 -2.78
N SER A 77 35.32 18.04 -3.77
CA SER A 77 35.98 18.93 -4.73
C SER A 77 36.56 20.18 -4.07
N VAL A 78 35.80 20.80 -3.16
CA VAL A 78 36.25 22.00 -2.43
C VAL A 78 37.36 21.66 -1.43
N MET A 79 37.27 20.51 -0.75
CA MET A 79 38.33 20.01 0.13
C MET A 79 39.63 19.72 -0.63
N ASN A 80 39.54 19.14 -1.83
CA ASN A 80 40.68 18.91 -2.70
C ASN A 80 41.33 20.23 -3.14
N PHE A 81 40.51 21.22 -3.52
CA PHE A 81 41.00 22.57 -3.82
C PHE A 81 41.74 23.19 -2.63
N MET A 82 41.20 23.09 -1.41
CA MET A 82 41.88 23.62 -0.21
C MET A 82 43.19 22.90 0.11
N ALA A 83 43.26 21.58 -0.08
CA ALA A 83 44.43 20.78 0.26
C ALA A 83 45.58 20.92 -0.76
N VAL A 84 45.26 20.94 -2.06
CA VAL A 84 46.26 20.86 -3.14
C VAL A 84 46.27 22.10 -4.04
N GLY A 85 45.11 22.69 -4.30
CA GLY A 85 44.97 23.84 -5.21
C GLY A 85 45.39 25.17 -4.58
N TYR A 86 45.10 25.36 -3.29
CA TYR A 86 45.33 26.63 -2.59
C TYR A 86 46.79 27.14 -2.65
N PRO A 87 47.83 26.29 -2.44
CA PRO A 87 49.23 26.74 -2.54
C PRO A 87 49.65 27.24 -3.92
N THR A 88 48.95 26.83 -4.97
CA THR A 88 49.23 27.21 -6.36
C THR A 88 48.45 28.46 -6.81
N PHE A 89 47.60 29.00 -5.95
CA PHE A 89 46.71 30.10 -6.29
C PHE A 89 47.42 31.47 -6.21
N PRO A 90 47.25 32.35 -7.20
CA PRO A 90 47.89 33.68 -7.19
C PRO A 90 47.35 34.52 -6.02
N MET A 91 48.27 35.04 -5.19
CA MET A 91 47.94 35.79 -3.96
C MET A 91 47.73 37.30 -4.18
N GLU A 92 47.91 37.78 -5.41
CA GLU A 92 47.72 39.19 -5.78
C GLU A 92 46.52 39.31 -6.75
N PRO A 93 45.62 40.30 -6.57
CA PRO A 93 45.55 41.29 -5.50
C PRO A 93 44.87 40.77 -4.21
N PRO A 94 45.28 41.25 -3.00
CA PRO A 94 44.84 40.67 -1.72
C PRO A 94 43.33 40.72 -1.45
N TRP A 95 42.63 41.77 -1.92
CA TRP A 95 41.19 41.92 -1.70
C TRP A 95 40.39 40.84 -2.41
N LEU A 96 40.87 40.36 -3.56
CA LEU A 96 40.22 39.32 -4.34
C LEU A 96 40.38 37.95 -3.67
N VAL A 97 41.53 37.69 -3.04
CA VAL A 97 41.78 36.48 -2.25
C VAL A 97 40.81 36.37 -1.06
N VAL A 98 40.49 37.48 -0.41
CA VAL A 98 39.53 37.50 0.70
C VAL A 98 38.11 37.13 0.24
N ILE A 99 37.64 37.71 -0.86
CA ILE A 99 36.32 37.41 -1.43
C ILE A 99 36.26 35.95 -1.90
N TRP A 100 37.33 35.47 -2.53
CA TRP A 100 37.45 34.09 -2.98
C TRP A 100 37.40 33.10 -1.81
N ASN A 101 38.19 33.34 -0.75
CA ASN A 101 38.18 32.48 0.44
C ASN A 101 36.80 32.46 1.11
N ASN A 102 36.11 33.60 1.20
CA ASN A 102 34.75 33.65 1.73
C ASN A 102 33.81 32.75 0.91
N SER A 103 33.90 32.83 -0.42
CA SER A 103 33.11 32.00 -1.34
C SER A 103 33.41 30.50 -1.17
N VAL A 104 34.69 30.13 -1.01
CA VAL A 104 35.10 28.73 -0.75
C VAL A 104 34.51 28.23 0.57
N PHE A 105 34.59 29.00 1.66
CA PHE A 105 33.99 28.62 2.94
C PHE A 105 32.46 28.55 2.86
N SER A 106 31.80 29.46 2.12
CA SER A 106 30.37 29.40 1.87
C SER A 106 29.97 28.14 1.12
N CYS A 107 30.76 27.70 0.12
CA CYS A 107 30.53 26.45 -0.60
C CYS A 107 30.64 25.23 0.33
N VAL A 108 31.59 25.21 1.27
CA VAL A 108 31.71 24.12 2.26
C VAL A 108 30.50 24.07 3.18
N ILE A 109 30.09 25.22 3.73
CA ILE A 109 28.91 25.29 4.61
C ILE A 109 27.64 24.89 3.84
N PHE A 110 27.47 25.38 2.62
CA PHE A 110 26.35 25.00 1.77
C PHE A 110 26.32 23.49 1.49
N GLY A 111 27.47 22.89 1.16
CA GLY A 111 27.58 21.44 0.97
C GLY A 111 27.22 20.66 2.23
N MET A 112 27.75 21.06 3.40
CA MET A 112 27.44 20.40 4.68
C MET A 112 25.96 20.48 5.04
N VAL A 113 25.35 21.66 4.90
CA VAL A 113 23.91 21.85 5.15
C VAL A 113 23.08 21.06 4.15
N GLY A 114 23.48 21.03 2.87
CA GLY A 114 22.81 20.24 1.84
C GLY A 114 22.81 18.74 2.14
N VAL A 115 23.96 18.19 2.53
CA VAL A 115 24.08 16.77 2.94
C VAL A 115 23.25 16.48 4.19
N TRP A 116 23.26 17.37 5.19
CA TRP A 116 22.44 17.22 6.39
C TRP A 116 20.94 17.20 6.05
N LEU A 117 20.47 18.17 5.27
CA LEU A 117 19.06 18.23 4.88
C LEU A 117 18.64 17.00 4.06
N ALA A 118 19.49 16.54 3.14
CA ALA A 118 19.24 15.31 2.38
C ALA A 118 19.14 14.07 3.29
N MET A 119 20.05 13.93 4.25
CA MET A 119 20.04 12.85 5.24
C MET A 119 18.76 12.89 6.09
N HIS A 120 18.38 14.07 6.58
CA HIS A 120 17.15 14.26 7.34
C HIS A 120 15.90 13.93 6.50
N GLY A 121 15.89 14.30 5.22
CA GLY A 121 14.84 13.95 4.26
C GLY A 121 14.69 12.43 4.08
N SER A 122 15.80 11.71 3.91
CA SER A 122 15.80 10.26 3.73
C SER A 122 15.29 9.51 4.98
N ILE A 123 15.71 9.94 6.17
CA ILE A 123 15.26 9.37 7.46
C ILE A 123 13.77 9.66 7.73
N SER A 124 13.33 10.90 7.48
CA SER A 124 11.94 11.30 7.69
C SER A 124 10.99 10.57 6.72
N ALA A 125 11.36 10.38 5.45
CA ALA A 125 10.59 9.59 4.48
C ALA A 125 10.42 8.13 4.94
N THR A 126 11.47 7.54 5.50
CA THR A 126 11.44 6.14 6.00
C THR A 126 10.54 5.99 7.22
N SER A 127 10.62 6.92 8.18
CA SER A 127 9.75 6.90 9.35
C SER A 127 8.28 7.21 9.00
N ALA A 128 8.02 8.10 8.04
CA ALA A 128 6.68 8.38 7.54
C ALA A 128 6.05 7.17 6.83
N SER A 129 6.81 6.50 5.95
CA SER A 129 6.36 5.29 5.24
C SER A 129 5.92 4.19 6.21
N THR A 130 6.75 3.89 7.20
CA THR A 130 6.45 2.89 8.23
C THR A 130 5.23 3.26 9.08
N LYS A 131 5.08 4.54 9.44
CA LYS A 131 3.89 5.05 10.15
C LYS A 131 2.61 4.86 9.33
N ILE A 132 2.62 5.20 8.04
CA ILE A 132 1.44 5.08 7.17
C ILE A 132 1.07 3.61 6.96
N LEU A 133 2.05 2.74 6.72
CA LEU A 133 1.81 1.31 6.50
C LEU A 133 1.30 0.56 7.74
N THR A 134 1.55 1.07 8.95
CA THR A 134 1.14 0.45 10.21
C THR A 134 -0.12 1.07 10.81
N GLN A 135 -0.30 2.38 10.68
CA GLN A 135 -1.40 3.11 11.33
C GLN A 135 -2.56 3.43 10.38
N ALA A 136 -2.29 3.80 9.13
CA ALA A 136 -3.32 4.29 8.20
C ALA A 136 -3.82 3.20 7.24
N VAL A 137 -2.92 2.41 6.65
CA VAL A 137 -3.27 1.42 5.61
C VAL A 137 -3.37 0.02 6.22
N ARG A 138 -4.34 -0.15 7.12
CA ARG A 138 -4.63 -1.46 7.75
C ARG A 138 -5.41 -2.36 6.78
N PRO A 139 -5.09 -3.66 6.70
CA PRO A 139 -5.87 -4.61 5.89
C PRO A 139 -7.35 -4.62 6.32
N PRO A 140 -8.28 -4.79 5.37
CA PRO A 140 -9.70 -4.93 5.69
C PRO A 140 -9.92 -6.27 6.38
N VAL A 141 -10.30 -6.23 7.66
CA VAL A 141 -10.77 -7.43 8.36
C VAL A 141 -12.28 -7.51 8.17
N ALA A 142 -12.77 -8.66 7.71
CA ALA A 142 -14.20 -8.88 7.56
C ALA A 142 -14.88 -8.71 8.93
N SER A 143 -15.96 -7.92 8.97
CA SER A 143 -16.73 -7.78 10.21
C SER A 143 -17.48 -9.08 10.52
N LEU A 144 -17.76 -9.35 11.79
CA LEU A 144 -18.57 -10.53 12.20
C LEU A 144 -19.94 -10.55 11.52
N VAL A 145 -20.47 -9.37 11.20
CA VAL A 145 -21.72 -9.19 10.45
C VAL A 145 -21.56 -9.60 8.99
N GLU A 146 -20.47 -9.21 8.32
CA GLU A 146 -20.19 -9.68 6.95
C GLU A 146 -20.00 -11.20 6.90
N VAL A 147 -19.40 -11.79 7.95
CA VAL A 147 -19.24 -13.24 8.09
C VAL A 147 -20.58 -13.91 8.29
N SER A 148 -21.43 -13.40 9.19
CA SER A 148 -22.76 -13.99 9.44
C SER A 148 -23.66 -13.94 8.21
N TYR A 149 -23.60 -12.87 7.41
CA TYR A 149 -24.30 -12.81 6.12
C TYR A 149 -23.75 -13.76 5.04
N GLY A 150 -22.52 -14.24 5.20
CA GLY A 150 -21.94 -15.27 4.35
C GLY A 150 -22.29 -16.69 4.79
N MET A 151 -22.76 -16.88 6.02
CA MET A 151 -23.25 -18.16 6.51
C MET A 151 -24.65 -18.41 5.97
N VAL A 152 -24.88 -19.57 5.37
CA VAL A 152 -26.20 -20.00 4.91
C VAL A 152 -26.76 -20.93 5.97
N GLN A 153 -27.88 -20.55 6.58
CA GLN A 153 -28.55 -21.38 7.58
C GLN A 153 -29.72 -22.11 6.94
N GLN A 154 -30.06 -23.29 7.48
CA GLN A 154 -31.22 -24.04 7.02
C GLN A 154 -32.53 -23.29 7.30
N GLU A 155 -32.54 -22.47 8.35
CA GLU A 155 -33.63 -21.55 8.67
C GLU A 155 -33.96 -20.58 7.52
N ASP A 156 -32.97 -20.16 6.72
CA ASP A 156 -33.19 -19.29 5.55
C ASP A 156 -33.98 -19.98 4.42
N TYR A 157 -33.84 -21.31 4.31
CA TYR A 157 -34.63 -22.12 3.36
C TYR A 157 -36.06 -22.30 3.87
N GLU A 158 -36.22 -22.53 5.18
CA GLU A 158 -37.51 -22.77 5.82
C GLU A 158 -38.35 -21.49 5.96
N ALA A 159 -37.71 -20.34 6.16
CA ALA A 159 -38.35 -19.02 6.19
C ALA A 159 -38.82 -18.54 4.81
N GLY A 160 -38.22 -19.04 3.73
CA GLY A 160 -38.59 -18.75 2.34
C GLY A 160 -39.80 -19.53 1.82
N GLY A 161 -40.68 -20.00 2.70
CA GLY A 161 -41.86 -20.80 2.35
C GLY A 161 -42.72 -20.20 1.22
N PRO A 162 -43.63 -20.98 0.61
CA PRO A 162 -44.35 -20.60 -0.60
C PRO A 162 -45.38 -19.50 -0.32
N SER A 163 -44.90 -18.26 -0.23
CA SER A 163 -45.69 -17.04 -0.08
C SER A 163 -45.25 -16.01 -1.13
N ARG A 164 -45.10 -16.45 -2.37
CA ARG A 164 -45.24 -15.65 -3.60
C ARG A 164 -45.78 -16.52 -4.72
#